data_AF-A0A2V9BLH3-F1
#
_entry.id   AF-A0A2V9BLH3-F1
#
_cell.length_a   1.000
_cell.length_b   1.000
_cell.length_c   1.000
_cell.angle_alpha   90.00
_cell.angle_beta   90.00
_cell.angle_gamma   90.00
#
_symmetry.space_group_name_H-M   'P 1'
#
loop_
_entity.id
_entity.type
_entity.pdbx_description
1 polymer ?
#
loop_
_entity_poly.entity_id
_entity_poly.type
_entity_poly.pdbx_seq_one_letter_code
_entity_poly.pdbx_strand_id
1 'polypeptide(L)'
;MIGRTAFSTGESSSTRRRRRPMPRIGQIEDQALFYLRTRGIDEVSARQILLLAFASECTERMKESAVRAFVQPLIESRVSQMAHMSREATSAARPQREGELQ
;
A
#
# COMPACT_ATOMS: atom_id res chain seq x y z
N MET A 1 15.13 38.48 -62.58
CA MET A 1 15.29 39.57 -61.60
C MET A 1 13.98 39.63 -60.82
N ILE A 2 13.85 39.49 -59.50
CA ILE A 2 14.73 39.47 -58.32
C ILE A 2 13.86 38.77 -57.25
N GLY A 3 14.33 37.74 -56.55
CA GLY A 3 14.72 37.92 -55.15
C GLY A 3 14.16 36.80 -54.28
N ARG A 4 15.04 35.91 -53.84
CA ARG A 4 14.79 34.83 -52.88
C ARG A 4 14.49 35.45 -51.51
N THR A 5 13.48 34.96 -50.81
CA THR A 5 13.43 35.01 -49.34
C THR A 5 13.28 33.60 -48.81
N ALA A 6 14.42 33.06 -48.39
CA ALA A 6 14.49 31.87 -47.56
C ALA A 6 14.00 32.26 -46.17
N PHE A 7 12.90 31.69 -45.72
CA PHE A 7 12.59 31.62 -44.29
C PHE A 7 12.67 30.16 -43.86
N SER A 8 13.90 29.75 -43.55
CA SER A 8 14.18 28.64 -42.67
C SER A 8 13.72 29.04 -41.27
N THR A 9 12.75 28.33 -40.71
CA THR A 9 12.76 28.05 -39.27
C THR A 9 12.07 26.71 -39.07
N GLY A 10 12.90 25.67 -38.93
CA GLY A 10 12.44 24.36 -38.48
C GLY A 10 12.04 24.46 -37.02
N GLU A 11 10.74 24.54 -36.75
CA GLU A 11 10.23 24.17 -35.43
C GLU A 11 10.22 22.65 -35.33
N SER A 12 11.34 22.12 -34.84
CA SER A 12 11.40 20.78 -34.27
C SER A 12 10.37 20.68 -33.15
N SER A 13 9.18 20.23 -33.49
CA SER A 13 8.15 19.78 -32.56
C SER A 13 8.64 18.48 -31.90
N SER A 14 9.54 18.62 -30.94
CA SER A 14 9.96 17.56 -30.04
C SER A 14 8.77 17.20 -29.17
N THR A 15 7.99 16.23 -29.63
CA THR A 15 6.93 15.57 -28.86
C THR A 15 7.55 14.97 -27.62
N ARG A 16 7.60 15.75 -26.53
CA ARG A 16 8.11 15.32 -25.23
C ARG A 16 7.19 14.23 -24.71
N ARG A 17 7.53 12.97 -25.00
CA ARG A 17 6.86 11.78 -24.45
C ARG A 17 6.82 11.95 -22.93
N ARG A 18 5.63 12.23 -22.38
CA ARG A 18 5.42 12.26 -20.93
C ARG A 18 5.76 10.87 -20.41
N ARG A 19 6.87 10.74 -19.69
CA ARG A 19 7.18 9.51 -18.95
C ARG A 19 6.02 9.25 -18.01
N ARG A 20 5.34 8.11 -18.18
CA ARG A 20 4.32 7.69 -17.23
C ARG A 20 5.03 7.34 -15.92
N PRO A 21 4.56 7.84 -14.77
CA PRO A 21 5.09 7.41 -13.49
C PRO A 21 4.83 5.92 -13.32
N MET A 22 5.85 5.19 -12.88
CA MET A 22 5.69 3.77 -12.56
C MET A 22 5.00 3.65 -11.20
N PRO A 23 4.05 2.72 -11.03
CA PRO A 23 3.46 2.43 -9.73
C PRO A 23 4.56 1.92 -8.79
N ARG A 24 4.59 2.46 -7.56
CA ARG A 24 5.50 1.97 -6.52
C ARG A 24 4.89 0.74 -5.87
N ILE A 25 5.62 -0.37 -5.89
CA ILE A 25 5.26 -1.58 -5.15
C ILE A 25 5.90 -1.45 -3.76
N GLY A 26 5.06 -1.39 -2.72
CA GLY A 26 5.50 -1.35 -1.32
C GLY A 26 5.40 -2.73 -0.67
N GLN A 27 6.33 -3.04 0.23
CA GLN A 27 6.26 -4.18 1.16
C GLN A 27 6.21 -3.63 2.59
N ILE A 28 5.73 -4.45 3.54
CA ILE A 28 5.82 -4.09 4.95
C ILE A 28 7.30 -4.12 5.35
N GLU A 29 7.75 -3.06 6.01
CA GLU A 29 9.16 -2.94 6.41
C GLU A 29 9.44 -3.76 7.67
N ASP A 30 10.40 -4.68 7.61
CA ASP A 30 10.73 -5.58 8.72
C ASP A 30 11.21 -4.82 9.96
N GLN A 31 11.88 -3.69 9.78
CA GLN A 31 12.34 -2.85 10.90
C GLN A 31 11.18 -2.21 11.66
N ALA A 32 10.13 -1.77 10.95
CA ALA A 32 8.94 -1.23 11.58
C ALA A 32 8.19 -2.33 12.37
N LEU A 33 8.12 -3.54 11.81
CA LEU A 33 7.57 -4.70 12.52
C LEU A 33 8.38 -5.04 13.77
N PHE A 34 9.71 -5.10 13.65
CA PHE A 34 10.59 -5.39 14.77
C PHE A 34 10.41 -4.36 15.89
N TYR A 35 10.40 -3.06 15.56
CA TYR A 35 10.21 -2.00 16.54
C TYR A 35 8.88 -2.15 17.31
N LEU A 36 7.76 -2.39 16.60
CA LEU A 36 6.47 -2.61 17.25
C LEU A 36 6.47 -3.87 18.13
N ARG A 37 7.12 -4.94 17.69
CA ARG A 37 7.25 -6.19 18.47
C ARG A 37 8.07 -6.03 19.74
N THR A 38 9.15 -5.24 19.71
CA THR A 38 9.93 -4.94 20.93
C THR A 38 9.14 -4.15 21.97
N ARG A 39 8.08 -3.44 21.54
CA ARG A 39 7.11 -2.76 22.43
C ARG A 39 6.01 -3.70 22.96
N GLY A 40 6.11 -5.00 22.68
CA GLY A 40 5.15 -6.02 23.13
C GLY A 40 3.91 -6.17 22.24
N ILE A 41 3.91 -5.57 21.05
CA ILE A 41 2.79 -5.72 20.09
C ILE A 41 3.01 -7.02 19.31
N ASP A 42 1.99 -7.88 19.26
CA ASP A 42 2.07 -9.12 18.49
C ASP A 42 2.18 -8.84 16.99
N GLU A 43 2.72 -9.80 16.24
CA GLU A 43 3.05 -9.64 14.82
C GLU A 43 1.81 -9.32 13.96
N VAL A 44 0.65 -9.89 14.29
CA VAL A 44 -0.60 -9.64 13.55
C VAL A 44 -1.04 -8.20 13.79
N SER A 45 -1.08 -7.76 15.05
CA SER A 45 -1.44 -6.36 15.37
C SER A 45 -0.42 -5.35 14.82
N ALA A 46 0.88 -5.66 14.84
CA ALA A 46 1.90 -4.80 14.27
C ALA A 46 1.70 -4.59 12.76
N ARG A 47 1.42 -5.66 12.02
CA ARG A 47 1.05 -5.57 10.59
C ARG A 47 -0.22 -4.74 10.36
N GLN A 48 -1.23 -4.92 11.20
CA GLN A 48 -2.47 -4.13 11.08
C GLN A 48 -2.21 -2.64 11.26
N ILE A 49 -1.42 -2.26 12.26
CA ILE A 49 -1.05 -0.86 12.51
C ILE A 49 -0.37 -0.26 11.28
N LEU A 50 0.63 -0.95 10.74
CA LEU A 50 1.38 -0.46 9.56
C LEU A 50 0.49 -0.35 8.32
N LEU A 51 -0.40 -1.32 8.11
CA LEU A 51 -1.34 -1.29 6.99
C LEU A 51 -2.36 -0.16 7.11
N LEU A 52 -2.90 0.07 8.31
CA LEU A 52 -3.84 1.17 8.58
C LEU A 52 -3.17 2.53 8.44
N ALA A 53 -1.94 2.68 8.92
CA ALA A 53 -1.17 3.92 8.76
C ALA A 53 -0.97 4.25 7.27
N PHE A 54 -0.55 3.25 6.48
CA PHE A 54 -0.39 3.41 5.03
C PHE A 54 -1.71 3.75 4.32
N ALA A 55 -2.78 3.03 4.65
CA ALA A 55 -4.09 3.24 4.04
C ALA A 55 -4.65 4.64 4.38
N SER A 56 -4.45 5.10 5.62
CA SER A 56 -4.83 6.44 6.05
C SER A 56 -4.05 7.52 5.30
N GLU A 57 -2.75 7.34 5.10
CA GLU A 57 -1.92 8.26 4.30
C GLU A 57 -2.38 8.30 2.83
N CYS A 58 -2.91 7.20 2.30
CA CYS A 58 -3.49 7.15 0.96
C CYS A 58 -4.84 7.88 0.89
N THR A 59 -5.72 7.70 1.88
CA THR A 59 -7.03 8.37 1.90
C THR A 59 -6.93 9.86 2.20
N GLU A 60 -5.93 10.30 2.97
CA GLU A 60 -5.64 11.72 3.22
C GLU A 60 -5.22 12.50 1.97
N ARG A 61 -4.58 11.82 1.01
CA ARG A 61 -4.21 12.43 -0.28
C ARG A 61 -5.39 12.57 -1.25
N MET A 62 -6.55 12.00 -0.94
CA MET A 62 -7.74 12.13 -1.76
C MET A 62 -8.30 13.55 -1.64
N LYS A 63 -8.50 14.23 -2.78
CA LYS A 63 -9.00 15.60 -2.81
C LYS A 63 -10.45 15.72 -2.32
N GLU A 64 -11.25 14.69 -2.59
CA GLU A 64 -12.69 14.69 -2.29
C GLU A 64 -12.98 14.07 -0.94
N SER A 65 -13.51 14.86 0.00
CA SER A 65 -13.84 14.42 1.36
C SER A 65 -14.95 13.37 1.41
N ALA A 66 -15.92 13.44 0.50
CA ALA A 66 -16.99 12.45 0.39
C ALA A 66 -16.48 11.05 0.05
N VAL A 67 -15.47 10.97 -0.83
CA VAL A 67 -14.82 9.70 -1.20
C VAL A 67 -14.05 9.14 -0.01
N ARG A 68 -13.33 10.00 0.71
CA ARG A 68 -12.62 9.61 1.94
C ARG A 68 -13.59 9.03 2.98
N ALA A 69 -14.71 9.71 3.25
CA ALA A 69 -15.71 9.26 4.22
C ALA A 69 -16.34 7.91 3.85
N PHE A 70 -16.52 7.66 2.55
CA PHE A 70 -17.04 6.37 2.07
C PHE A 70 -16.01 5.24 2.17
N VAL A 71 -14.75 5.50 1.82
CA VAL A 71 -13.70 4.48 1.71
C VAL A 71 -13.09 4.11 3.06
N GLN A 72 -13.00 5.05 4.00
CA GLN A 72 -12.43 4.85 5.33
C GLN A 72 -13.03 3.63 6.07
N PRO A 73 -14.36 3.50 6.26
CA PRO A 73 -14.93 2.34 6.95
C PRO A 73 -14.74 1.02 6.19
N LEU A 74 -14.65 1.06 4.86
CA LEU A 74 -14.39 -0.14 4.05
C LEU A 74 -12.98 -0.68 4.27
N ILE A 75 -11.99 0.21 4.37
CA ILE A 75 -10.60 -0.14 4.69
C ILE A 75 -10.53 -0.75 6.08
N GLU A 76 -11.10 -0.08 7.09
CA GLU A 76 -11.08 -0.54 8.48
C GLU A 76 -11.70 -1.93 8.63
N SER A 77 -12.88 -2.15 8.02
CA SER A 77 -13.54 -3.45 7.98
C SER A 77 -12.66 -4.52 7.33
N ARG A 78 -12.04 -4.20 6.19
CA ARG A 78 -11.20 -5.16 5.46
C ARG A 78 -9.95 -5.54 6.24
N VAL A 79 -9.26 -4.57 6.86
CA VAL A 79 -8.05 -4.82 7.65
C VAL A 79 -8.37 -5.63 8.91
N SER A 80 -9.49 -5.34 9.57
CA SER A 80 -9.97 -6.13 10.71
C SER A 80 -10.21 -7.59 10.31
N GLN A 81 -10.96 -7.82 9.22
CA GLN A 81 -11.21 -9.19 8.71
C GLN A 81 -9.93 -9.96 8.42
N MET A 82 -8.93 -9.34 7.78
CA MET A 82 -7.64 -9.99 7.49
C MET A 82 -6.93 -10.47 8.76
N ALA A 83 -7.03 -9.69 9.84
CA ALA A 83 -6.40 -10.07 11.10
C ALA A 83 -7.14 -11.17 11.84
N HIS A 84 -8.48 -11.16 11.79
CA HIS A 84 -9.28 -12.28 12.29
C HIS A 84 -8.88 -13.59 11.59
N MET A 85 -8.82 -13.59 10.25
CA MET A 85 -8.37 -14.76 9.47
C MET A 85 -6.94 -15.21 9.84
N SER A 86 -6.03 -14.27 10.08
CA SER A 86 -4.62 -14.58 10.43
C SER A 86 -4.49 -15.24 11.81
N ARG A 87 -5.33 -14.83 12.78
CA ARG A 87 -5.35 -15.42 14.13
C ARG A 87 -5.99 -16.80 14.12
N GLU A 88 -7.05 -17.00 13.35
CA GLU A 88 -7.72 -18.31 13.19
C GLU A 88 -6.78 -19.35 12.56
N ALA A 89 -6.03 -18.98 11.52
CA ALA A 89 -5.03 -19.86 10.91
C ALA A 89 -3.91 -20.27 11.89
N THR A 90 -3.54 -19.40 12.82
CA THR A 90 -2.54 -19.70 13.85
C THR A 90 -3.12 -20.62 14.94
N SER A 91 -4.42 -20.47 15.27
CA SER A 91 -5.10 -21.31 16.27
C SER A 91 -5.39 -22.73 15.77
N ALA A 92 -5.60 -22.93 14.47
CA ALA A 92 -5.90 -24.24 13.88
C ALA A 92 -4.67 -25.18 13.79
N ALA A 93 -3.45 -24.64 13.93
CA ALA A 93 -2.21 -25.38 13.72
C ALA A 93 -1.59 -25.99 15.00
N ARG A 94 -2.31 -26.03 16.14
CA ARG A 94 -1.81 -26.67 17.36
C ARG A 94 -2.09 -28.18 17.31
N PRO A 95 -1.09 -29.06 17.14
CA PRO A 95 -1.34 -30.49 17.20
C PRO A 95 -1.67 -30.86 18.64
N GLN A 96 -2.79 -31.57 18.83
CA GLN A 96 -3.07 -32.32 20.05
C GLN A 96 -2.04 -33.45 20.14
N ARG A 97 -0.94 -33.24 20.86
CA ARG A 97 -0.12 -34.33 21.38
C ARG A 97 -0.16 -34.26 22.89
N GLU A 98 -1.02 -35.09 23.46
CA GLU A 98 -0.70 -36.00 24.58
C GLU A 98 -1.93 -36.87 24.85
N GLY A 99 -1.81 -38.13 24.45
CA GLY A 99 -2.79 -39.18 24.60
C GLY A 99 -2.16 -40.55 24.31
N GLU A 100 -0.87 -40.71 24.61
CA GLU A 100 -0.24 -42.02 24.81
C GLU A 100 -0.04 -42.17 26.32
N LEU A 101 -0.90 -42.96 26.95
CA LEU A 101 -0.63 -43.81 28.10
C LEU A 101 -1.89 -44.63 28.35
N GLN A 102 -1.99 -45.75 27.63
CA GLN A 102 -2.33 -47.07 28.17
C GLN A 102 -2.18 -48.13 27.08
#